data_AF-A0A950TEX5-F1
#
_entry.id   AF-A0A950TEX5-F1
#
_cell.length_a   1.000
_cell.length_b   1.000
_cell.length_c   1.000
_cell.angle_alpha   90.00
_cell.angle_beta   90.00
_cell.angle_gamma   90.00
#
_symmetry.space_group_name_H-M   'P 1'
#
loop_
_entity.id
_entity.type
_entity.pdbx_description
1 polymer ?
#
loop_
_entity_poly.entity_id
_entity_poly.type
_entity_poly.pdbx_seq_one_letter_code
_entity_poly.pdbx_strand_id
1 'polypeptide(L)'
;METLLPCLDVRGPDGQHFNVVLEKDRMTIGRFDLYNDIALEPDPQQLISRKVHCAIERGSDGWWVVDNGSVNRTFMRRGGEVDMVIGRALLQDGDRILILGKLTEGGDPSYWELVFSDPLGTRPARHNQPVAYLEYDWIQARLFRVDGSTRQEISDLRPQEHKLVRYMDQRNRANDNIPVMCTFEELFSAIWGEETNHTEAEVNHLIWELRQKLEPNPREPRFLETVRGLGYRLVTRPLRK
;
A
#
# COMPACT_ATOMS: atom_id res chain seq x y z
N MET A 1 5.88 -16.27 28.98
CA MET A 1 4.65 -15.56 28.56
C MET A 1 4.74 -15.43 27.06
N GLU A 2 4.07 -16.30 26.31
CA GLU A 2 4.01 -16.18 24.85
C GLU A 2 3.25 -14.89 24.51
N THR A 3 3.88 -14.02 23.74
CA THR A 3 3.29 -12.80 23.22
C THR A 3 2.16 -13.18 22.26
N LEU A 4 0.92 -12.86 22.63
CA LEU A 4 -0.30 -13.14 21.86
C LEU A 4 -0.50 -12.17 20.67
N LEU A 5 0.45 -11.26 20.44
CA LEU A 5 0.36 -10.23 19.42
C LEU A 5 1.07 -10.71 18.13
N PRO A 6 0.52 -10.36 16.95
CA PRO A 6 1.19 -10.60 15.67
C PRO A 6 2.61 -10.00 15.66
N CYS A 7 3.56 -10.72 15.08
CA CYS A 7 4.96 -10.31 15.06
C CYS A 7 5.68 -10.70 13.76
N LEU A 8 6.86 -10.12 13.56
CA LEU A 8 7.79 -10.46 12.50
C LEU A 8 9.07 -11.03 13.11
N ASP A 9 9.47 -12.23 12.72
CA ASP A 9 10.82 -12.75 12.93
C ASP A 9 11.71 -12.30 11.76
N VAL A 10 12.61 -11.35 12.01
CA VAL A 10 13.38 -10.67 10.97
C VAL A 10 14.81 -11.20 10.93
N ARG A 11 15.24 -11.70 9.77
CA ARG A 11 16.59 -12.23 9.54
C ARG A 11 17.24 -11.52 8.37
N GLY A 12 18.49 -11.10 8.54
CA GLY A 12 19.26 -10.41 7.52
C GLY A 12 20.31 -11.28 6.83
N PRO A 13 20.85 -10.80 5.70
CA PRO A 13 21.78 -11.55 4.85
C PRO A 13 23.15 -11.78 5.51
N ASP A 14 23.53 -11.01 6.53
CA ASP A 14 24.80 -11.18 7.25
C ASP A 14 24.60 -11.65 8.70
N GLY A 15 23.50 -12.37 8.95
CA GLY A 15 23.21 -13.01 10.24
C GLY A 15 22.52 -12.12 11.27
N GLN A 16 22.01 -10.96 10.86
CA GLN A 16 21.15 -10.14 11.71
C GLN A 16 19.90 -10.93 12.07
N HIS A 17 19.45 -10.81 13.32
CA HIS A 17 18.24 -11.47 13.78
C HIS A 17 17.59 -10.67 14.90
N PHE A 18 16.32 -10.31 14.74
CA PHE A 18 15.53 -9.65 15.76
C PHE A 18 14.03 -9.91 15.53
N ASN A 19 13.23 -9.75 16.58
CA ASN A 19 11.78 -9.87 16.51
C ASN A 19 11.12 -8.51 16.66
N VAL A 20 10.04 -8.27 15.92
CA VAL A 20 9.26 -7.04 16.00
C VAL A 20 7.80 -7.39 16.26
N VAL A 21 7.23 -6.86 17.34
CA VAL A 21 5.79 -6.94 17.60
C VAL A 21 5.05 -5.88 16.79
N LEU A 22 3.93 -6.25 16.18
CA LEU A 22 3.10 -5.34 15.40
C LEU A 22 2.12 -4.59 16.32
N GLU A 23 2.63 -3.54 16.96
CA GLU A 23 1.88 -2.76 17.96
C GLU A 23 0.98 -1.67 17.36
N LYS A 24 1.21 -1.30 16.10
CA LYS A 24 0.49 -0.25 15.38
C LYS A 24 -0.30 -0.85 14.23
N ASP A 25 -1.41 -0.21 13.85
CA ASP A 25 -2.16 -0.59 12.64
C ASP A 25 -1.35 -0.41 11.35
N ARG A 26 -0.23 0.33 11.41
CA ARG A 26 0.73 0.45 10.32
C ARG A 26 2.15 0.50 10.86
N MET A 27 3.01 -0.37 10.34
CA MET A 27 4.44 -0.44 10.64
C MET A 27 5.22 -0.27 9.34
N THR A 28 6.10 0.73 9.24
CA THR A 28 6.95 0.94 8.05
C THR A 28 8.27 0.19 8.15
N ILE A 29 8.73 -0.36 7.02
CA ILE A 29 9.99 -1.07 6.89
C ILE A 29 10.84 -0.33 5.85
N GLY A 30 12.10 -0.06 6.18
CA GLY A 30 13.02 0.58 5.27
C GLY A 30 14.45 0.59 5.80
N ARG A 31 15.31 1.41 5.19
CA ARG A 31 16.75 1.37 5.48
C ARG A 31 17.10 1.90 6.86
N PHE A 32 16.53 3.03 7.27
CA PHE A 32 16.89 3.72 8.51
C PHE A 32 15.72 3.80 9.47
N ASP A 33 16.01 3.70 10.78
CA ASP A 33 15.05 3.85 11.89
C ASP A 33 14.48 5.28 11.99
N LEU A 34 15.25 6.28 11.54
CA LEU A 34 14.83 7.68 11.47
C LEU A 34 13.52 7.86 10.68
N TYR A 35 13.26 7.02 9.69
CA TYR A 35 12.08 7.09 8.83
C TYR A 35 11.13 5.89 9.00
N ASN A 36 11.56 4.82 9.66
CA ASN A 36 10.85 3.55 9.66
C ASN A 36 10.72 2.96 11.05
N ASP A 37 9.57 2.33 11.31
CA ASP A 37 9.38 1.54 12.52
C ASP A 37 10.33 0.33 12.58
N ILE A 38 10.71 -0.19 11.41
CA ILE A 38 11.62 -1.33 11.25
C ILE A 38 12.75 -0.92 10.30
N ALA A 39 13.96 -0.83 10.84
CA ALA A 39 15.17 -0.55 10.08
C ALA A 39 15.87 -1.85 9.68
N LEU A 40 16.20 -1.99 8.40
CA LEU A 40 16.95 -3.12 7.86
C LEU A 40 18.40 -2.70 7.63
N GLU A 41 19.17 -2.75 8.71
CA GLU A 41 20.58 -2.34 8.73
C GLU A 41 21.51 -3.50 9.05
N PRO A 42 22.74 -3.48 8.50
CA PRO A 42 23.28 -2.51 7.56
C PRO A 42 22.83 -2.75 6.10
N ASP A 43 22.79 -1.69 5.30
CA ASP A 43 22.57 -1.74 3.84
C ASP A 43 23.61 -0.88 3.12
N PRO A 44 24.85 -1.37 2.93
CA PRO A 44 25.92 -0.61 2.29
C PRO A 44 25.71 -0.44 0.78
N GLN A 45 25.01 -1.40 0.14
CA GLN A 45 24.72 -1.39 -1.29
C GLN A 45 23.48 -0.54 -1.65
N GLN A 46 22.78 -0.01 -0.64
CA GLN A 46 21.62 0.88 -0.81
C GLN A 46 20.46 0.21 -1.57
N LEU A 47 20.27 -1.08 -1.33
CA LEU A 47 19.26 -1.88 -2.00
C LEU A 47 17.87 -1.72 -1.37
N ILE A 48 17.81 -1.11 -0.19
CA ILE A 48 16.59 -0.86 0.56
C ILE A 48 16.24 0.63 0.49
N SER A 49 14.95 0.93 0.38
CA SER A 49 14.50 2.31 0.22
C SER A 49 14.82 3.11 1.49
N ARG A 50 15.38 4.32 1.32
CA ARG A 50 15.78 5.19 2.43
C ARG A 50 14.62 5.55 3.36
N LYS A 51 13.49 5.96 2.80
CA LYS A 51 12.24 6.21 3.53
C LYS A 51 11.53 4.87 3.69
N VAL A 52 10.35 4.68 3.12
CA VAL A 52 9.59 3.43 3.23
C VAL A 52 9.90 2.53 2.04
N HIS A 53 10.36 1.31 2.31
CA HIS A 53 10.48 0.25 1.29
C HIS A 53 9.15 -0.49 1.17
N CYS A 54 8.63 -1.02 2.27
CA CYS A 54 7.28 -1.54 2.35
C CYS A 54 6.66 -1.23 3.71
N ALA A 55 5.39 -1.55 3.89
CA ALA A 55 4.71 -1.41 5.17
C ALA A 55 3.85 -2.64 5.46
N ILE A 56 3.67 -2.92 6.74
CA ILE A 56 2.67 -3.87 7.24
C ILE A 56 1.47 -3.06 7.71
N GLU A 57 0.31 -3.30 7.11
CA GLU A 57 -0.92 -2.55 7.36
C GLU A 57 -2.02 -3.52 7.85
N ARG A 58 -2.65 -3.18 8.97
CA ARG A 58 -3.80 -3.90 9.51
C ARG A 58 -5.07 -3.44 8.77
N GLY A 59 -5.74 -4.38 8.11
CA GLY A 59 -7.04 -4.18 7.50
C GLY A 59 -8.16 -4.88 8.29
N SER A 60 -9.39 -4.79 7.78
CA SER A 60 -10.53 -5.54 8.33
C SER A 60 -10.37 -7.06 8.21
N ASP A 61 -9.62 -7.50 7.20
CA ASP A 61 -9.54 -8.91 6.78
C ASP A 61 -8.24 -9.59 7.23
N GLY A 62 -7.39 -8.87 7.98
CA GLY A 62 -6.08 -9.34 8.43
C GLY A 62 -4.96 -8.34 8.14
N TRP A 63 -3.72 -8.82 8.20
CA TRP A 63 -2.52 -8.02 7.96
C TRP A 63 -2.11 -8.10 6.50
N TRP A 64 -1.66 -6.97 5.96
CA TRP A 64 -1.21 -6.84 4.58
C TRP A 64 0.22 -6.36 4.54
N VAL A 65 1.03 -6.92 3.64
CA VAL A 65 2.27 -6.28 3.19
C VAL A 65 1.95 -5.37 2.02
N VAL A 66 2.51 -4.18 2.02
CA VAL A 66 2.23 -3.12 1.04
C VAL A 66 3.53 -2.59 0.45
N ASP A 67 3.67 -2.65 -0.86
CA ASP A 67 4.79 -2.07 -1.62
C ASP A 67 4.27 -1.00 -2.58
N ASN A 68 4.68 0.25 -2.34
CA ASN A 68 4.26 1.42 -3.11
C ASN A 68 5.39 1.96 -4.01
N GLY A 69 6.22 1.07 -4.58
CA GLY A 69 7.30 1.46 -5.50
C GLY A 69 8.67 1.51 -4.82
N SER A 70 8.98 0.49 -4.05
CA SER A 70 10.30 0.30 -3.46
C SER A 70 11.42 0.20 -4.51
N VAL A 71 12.66 0.50 -4.10
CA VAL A 71 13.83 0.50 -5.01
C VAL A 71 14.04 -0.86 -5.69
N ASN A 72 13.86 -1.97 -4.97
CA ASN A 72 14.14 -3.32 -5.47
C ASN A 72 12.95 -4.30 -5.38
N ARG A 73 11.72 -3.79 -5.24
CA ARG A 73 10.49 -4.56 -5.03
C ARG A 73 10.52 -5.41 -3.75
N THR A 74 9.33 -5.65 -3.23
CA THR A 74 9.07 -6.56 -2.11
C THR A 74 8.50 -7.85 -2.67
N PHE A 75 8.98 -8.98 -2.17
CA PHE A 75 8.46 -10.30 -2.56
C PHE A 75 7.84 -10.99 -1.36
N MET A 76 6.91 -11.91 -1.61
CA MET A 76 6.27 -12.72 -0.59
C MET A 76 6.45 -14.19 -0.96
N ARG A 77 6.92 -15.00 0.00
CA ARG A 77 7.04 -16.44 -0.14
C ARG A 77 5.93 -17.14 0.65
N ARG A 78 5.14 -17.98 -0.03
CA ARG A 78 4.11 -18.84 0.56
C ARG A 78 4.24 -20.26 0.03
N GLY A 79 4.35 -21.25 0.92
CA GLY A 79 4.35 -22.66 0.51
C GLY A 79 5.45 -23.07 -0.49
N GLY A 80 6.53 -22.31 -0.61
CA GLY A 80 7.63 -22.54 -1.55
C GLY A 80 7.60 -21.66 -2.81
N GLU A 81 6.45 -21.06 -3.14
CA GLU A 81 6.32 -20.11 -4.25
C GLU A 81 6.72 -18.71 -3.79
N VAL A 82 7.34 -17.93 -4.68
CA VAL A 82 7.75 -16.54 -4.43
C VAL A 82 7.05 -15.65 -5.46
N ASP A 83 6.21 -14.76 -4.97
CA ASP A 83 5.49 -13.77 -5.79
C ASP A 83 5.96 -12.35 -5.46
N MET A 84 5.94 -11.47 -6.46
CA MET A 84 6.13 -10.04 -6.23
C MET A 84 4.88 -9.47 -5.54
N VAL A 85 5.08 -8.65 -4.50
CA VAL A 85 3.99 -7.87 -3.90
C VAL A 85 3.66 -6.72 -4.84
N ILE A 86 2.52 -6.82 -5.51
CA ILE A 86 2.00 -5.75 -6.36
C ILE A 86 0.97 -4.97 -5.53
N GLY A 87 1.31 -3.73 -5.16
CA GLY A 87 0.47 -2.86 -4.33
C GLY A 87 0.32 -3.36 -2.89
N ARG A 88 -0.52 -4.39 -2.66
CA ARG A 88 -0.67 -5.06 -1.37
C ARG A 88 -0.95 -6.55 -1.49
N ALA A 89 -0.46 -7.33 -0.54
CA ALA A 89 -0.73 -8.76 -0.43
C ALA A 89 -1.13 -9.14 1.01
N LEU A 90 -2.17 -9.97 1.15
CA LEU A 90 -2.66 -10.44 2.45
C LEU A 90 -1.69 -11.47 3.02
N LEU A 91 -1.28 -11.26 4.27
CA LEU A 91 -0.37 -12.12 5.02
C LEU A 91 -1.15 -13.23 5.73
N GLN A 92 -0.60 -14.43 5.66
CA GLN A 92 -0.98 -15.60 6.43
C GLN A 92 0.16 -15.96 7.38
N ASP A 93 -0.17 -16.57 8.52
CA ASP A 93 0.83 -17.09 9.44
C ASP A 93 1.84 -18.00 8.71
N GLY A 94 3.13 -17.71 8.91
CA GLY A 94 4.24 -18.38 8.25
C GLY A 94 4.68 -17.80 6.90
N ASP A 95 3.95 -16.84 6.32
CA ASP A 95 4.39 -16.13 5.11
C ASP A 95 5.71 -15.41 5.37
N ARG A 96 6.58 -15.37 4.34
CA ARG A 96 7.85 -14.64 4.42
C ARG A 96 7.87 -13.46 3.47
N ILE A 97 8.16 -12.29 4.00
CA ILE A 97 8.41 -11.09 3.20
C ILE A 97 9.90 -11.05 2.91
N LEU A 98 10.27 -10.93 1.64
CA LEU A 98 11.64 -10.91 1.17
C LEU A 98 11.96 -9.51 0.63
N ILE A 99 13.03 -8.90 1.16
CA ILE A 99 13.54 -7.60 0.74
C ILE A 99 15.02 -7.77 0.39
N LEU A 100 15.44 -7.34 -0.80
CA LEU A 100 16.82 -7.53 -1.24
C LEU A 100 17.77 -6.74 -0.31
N GLY A 101 18.68 -7.44 0.37
CA GLY A 101 19.62 -6.83 1.31
C GLY A 101 21.06 -6.83 0.81
N LYS A 102 21.43 -7.76 -0.07
CA LYS A 102 22.79 -7.90 -0.56
C LYS A 102 22.83 -8.61 -1.92
N LEU A 103 23.73 -8.18 -2.80
CA LEU A 103 24.17 -8.91 -3.98
C LEU A 103 25.59 -9.42 -3.74
N THR A 104 25.82 -10.71 -3.98
CA THR A 104 27.17 -11.29 -3.95
C THR A 104 28.03 -10.74 -5.10
N GLU A 105 29.35 -10.99 -5.08
CA GLU A 105 30.21 -10.66 -6.22
C GLU A 105 29.78 -11.35 -7.53
N GLY A 106 29.14 -12.52 -7.42
CA GLY A 106 28.53 -13.23 -8.55
C GLY A 106 27.18 -12.68 -9.01
N GLY A 107 26.61 -11.70 -8.29
CA GLY A 107 25.30 -11.11 -8.55
C GLY A 107 24.13 -11.89 -7.95
N ASP A 108 24.39 -12.90 -7.12
CA ASP A 108 23.32 -13.66 -6.47
C ASP A 108 22.64 -12.82 -5.38
N PRO A 109 21.30 -12.78 -5.34
CA PRO A 109 20.58 -12.02 -4.33
C PRO A 109 20.55 -12.75 -2.99
N SER A 110 20.79 -12.00 -1.92
CA SER A 110 20.53 -12.40 -0.55
C SER A 110 19.54 -11.42 0.09
N TYR A 111 18.52 -11.99 0.72
CA TYR A 111 17.35 -11.24 1.18
C TYR A 111 17.35 -11.09 2.70
N TRP A 112 16.82 -9.97 3.15
CA TRP A 112 16.13 -9.94 4.43
C TRP A 112 14.88 -10.81 4.35
N GLU A 113 14.73 -11.75 5.26
CA GLU A 113 13.54 -12.59 5.41
C GLU A 113 12.79 -12.17 6.67
N LEU A 114 11.56 -11.68 6.52
CA LEU A 114 10.69 -11.31 7.63
C LEU A 114 9.54 -12.33 7.67
N VAL A 115 9.56 -13.23 8.64
CA VAL A 115 8.53 -14.26 8.81
C VAL A 115 7.38 -13.66 9.62
N PHE A 116 6.20 -13.60 9.03
CA PHE A 116 5.00 -13.15 9.71
C PHE A 116 4.44 -14.29 10.57
N SER A 117 4.18 -14.00 11.84
CA SER A 117 3.45 -14.90 12.72
C SER A 117 2.26 -14.21 13.37
N ASP A 118 1.11 -14.87 13.30
CA ASP A 118 -0.12 -14.49 13.96
C ASP A 118 -0.67 -15.71 14.72
N PRO A 119 -0.21 -15.94 15.97
CA PRO A 119 -0.50 -17.15 16.73
C PRO A 119 -1.98 -17.31 17.12
N LEU A 120 -2.77 -16.23 17.08
CA LEU A 120 -4.21 -16.30 17.29
C LEU A 120 -5.00 -16.49 15.99
N GLY A 121 -4.31 -16.51 14.86
CA GLY A 121 -4.85 -16.66 13.52
C GLY A 121 -6.03 -15.73 13.33
N THR A 122 -5.80 -14.53 12.80
CA THR A 122 -6.89 -13.77 12.18
C THR A 122 -7.49 -14.68 11.12
N ARG A 123 -8.52 -15.46 11.48
CA ARG A 123 -9.27 -16.26 10.53
C ARG A 123 -9.71 -15.25 9.50
N PRO A 124 -9.30 -15.36 8.23
CA PRO A 124 -9.89 -14.52 7.21
C PRO A 124 -11.39 -14.76 7.38
N ALA A 125 -12.13 -13.71 7.74
CA ALA A 125 -13.55 -13.74 7.54
C ALA A 125 -13.69 -14.23 6.09
N ARG A 126 -14.41 -15.32 5.86
CA ARG A 126 -14.72 -15.75 4.49
C ARG A 126 -15.52 -14.62 3.85
N HIS A 127 -14.84 -13.61 3.35
CA HIS A 127 -15.44 -12.53 2.62
C HIS A 127 -15.41 -12.93 1.17
N ASN A 128 -16.36 -13.83 0.87
CA ASN A 128 -17.06 -13.81 -0.40
C ASN A 128 -18.02 -12.60 -0.50
N GLN A 129 -17.84 -11.57 0.34
CA GLN A 129 -18.50 -10.29 0.20
C GLN A 129 -17.61 -9.42 -0.70
N PRO A 130 -18.12 -8.93 -1.84
CA PRO A 130 -17.37 -7.99 -2.66
C PRO A 130 -17.09 -6.75 -1.80
N VAL A 131 -15.82 -6.53 -1.48
CA VAL A 131 -15.38 -5.29 -0.83
C VAL A 131 -15.80 -4.15 -1.76
N ALA A 132 -16.52 -3.16 -1.22
CA ALA A 132 -16.97 -2.02 -1.99
C ALA A 132 -15.77 -1.38 -2.72
N TYR A 133 -15.97 -0.94 -3.96
CA TYR A 133 -14.92 -0.36 -4.79
C TYR A 133 -15.44 0.82 -5.60
N LEU A 134 -14.51 1.64 -6.10
CA LEU A 134 -14.81 2.69 -7.06
C LEU A 134 -14.65 2.20 -8.50
N GLU A 135 -15.56 2.62 -9.36
CA GLU A 135 -15.52 2.41 -10.81
C GLU A 135 -15.59 3.76 -11.51
N TYR A 136 -14.54 4.11 -12.25
CA TYR A 136 -14.53 5.34 -13.06
C TYR A 136 -14.84 5.01 -14.52
N ASP A 137 -15.92 5.58 -15.05
CA ASP A 137 -16.27 5.56 -16.46
C ASP A 137 -15.53 6.70 -17.18
N TRP A 138 -14.56 6.33 -18.01
CA TRP A 138 -13.69 7.26 -18.72
C TRP A 138 -14.36 7.95 -19.91
N ILE A 139 -15.40 7.33 -20.47
CA ILE A 139 -16.11 7.83 -21.64
C ILE A 139 -17.10 8.91 -21.19
N GLN A 140 -17.84 8.61 -20.12
CA GLN A 140 -18.82 9.55 -19.56
C GLN A 140 -18.23 10.48 -18.51
N ALA A 141 -16.98 10.26 -18.11
CA ALA A 141 -16.33 10.93 -16.98
C ALA A 141 -17.20 10.88 -15.71
N ARG A 142 -17.67 9.68 -15.34
CA ARG A 142 -18.55 9.46 -14.18
C ARG A 142 -17.92 8.51 -13.19
N LEU A 143 -18.10 8.79 -11.91
CA LEU A 143 -17.58 7.97 -10.83
C LEU A 143 -18.72 7.23 -10.14
N PHE A 144 -18.54 5.95 -9.91
CA PHE A 144 -19.52 5.10 -9.24
C PHE A 144 -18.89 4.41 -8.05
N ARG A 145 -19.64 4.34 -6.95
CA ARG A 145 -19.37 3.47 -5.82
C ARG A 145 -20.19 2.20 -5.99
N VAL A 146 -19.51 1.06 -5.99
CA VAL A 146 -20.13 -0.26 -6.07
C VAL A 146 -19.99 -0.96 -4.73
N ASP A 147 -21.11 -1.37 -4.14
CA ASP A 147 -21.18 -2.13 -2.90
C ASP A 147 -22.15 -3.30 -3.08
N GLY A 148 -21.64 -4.53 -3.12
CA GLY A 148 -22.47 -5.69 -3.46
C GLY A 148 -23.04 -5.58 -4.87
N SER A 149 -24.38 -5.62 -4.96
CA SER A 149 -25.14 -5.42 -6.19
C SER A 149 -25.52 -3.95 -6.44
N THR A 150 -25.23 -3.05 -5.49
CA THR A 150 -25.62 -1.64 -5.57
C THR A 150 -24.53 -0.86 -6.29
N ARG A 151 -24.91 -0.16 -7.37
CA ARG A 151 -24.04 0.77 -8.10
C ARG A 151 -24.61 2.17 -7.97
N GLN A 152 -23.95 3.02 -7.20
CA GLN A 152 -24.37 4.39 -6.92
C GLN A 152 -23.43 5.37 -7.62
N GLU A 153 -23.96 6.32 -8.38
CA GLU A 153 -23.16 7.42 -8.92
C GLU A 153 -22.78 8.39 -7.81
N ILE A 154 -21.51 8.80 -7.78
CA ILE A 154 -21.05 9.92 -6.97
C ILE A 154 -21.19 11.18 -7.83
N SER A 155 -22.25 11.94 -7.56
CA SER A 155 -22.54 13.19 -8.28
C SER A 155 -21.69 14.36 -7.78
N ASP A 156 -21.75 15.47 -8.50
CA ASP A 156 -21.21 16.78 -8.08
C ASP A 156 -19.69 16.81 -7.87
N LEU A 157 -18.97 16.03 -8.65
CA LEU A 157 -17.52 16.13 -8.75
C LEU A 157 -17.13 17.39 -9.55
N ARG A 158 -16.27 18.21 -8.97
CA ARG A 158 -15.68 19.37 -9.63
C ARG A 158 -14.64 18.94 -10.66
N PRO A 159 -14.27 19.80 -11.63
CA PRO A 159 -13.28 19.45 -12.65
C PRO A 159 -11.94 18.96 -12.09
N GLN A 160 -11.43 19.57 -11.02
CA GLN A 160 -10.18 19.17 -10.37
C GLN A 160 -10.29 17.79 -9.71
N GLU A 161 -11.44 17.48 -9.10
CA GLU A 161 -11.71 16.18 -8.49
C GLU A 161 -11.80 15.09 -9.57
N HIS A 162 -12.44 15.38 -10.70
CA HIS A 162 -12.43 14.49 -11.86
C HIS A 162 -11.03 14.22 -12.38
N LYS A 163 -10.19 15.26 -12.52
CA LYS A 163 -8.79 15.09 -12.95
C LYS A 163 -8.02 14.20 -11.98
N LEU A 164 -8.15 14.45 -10.67
CA LEU A 164 -7.48 13.69 -9.62
C LEU A 164 -7.88 12.21 -9.69
N VAL A 165 -9.19 11.91 -9.63
CA VAL A 165 -9.69 10.51 -9.65
C VAL A 165 -9.31 9.81 -10.95
N ARG A 166 -9.46 10.49 -12.10
CA ARG A 166 -9.07 9.95 -13.41
C ARG A 166 -7.59 9.59 -13.45
N TYR A 167 -6.72 10.47 -12.97
CA TYR A 167 -5.29 10.20 -12.94
C TYR A 167 -4.94 9.00 -12.05
N MET A 168 -5.49 8.94 -10.84
CA MET A 168 -5.24 7.81 -9.95
C MET A 168 -5.78 6.49 -10.50
N ASP A 169 -6.98 6.47 -11.10
CA ASP A 169 -7.50 5.28 -11.78
C ASP A 169 -6.64 4.87 -12.99
N GLN A 170 -6.05 5.84 -13.71
CA GLN A 170 -5.11 5.57 -14.79
C GLN A 170 -3.88 4.81 -14.29
N ARG A 171 -3.33 5.27 -13.17
CA ARG A 171 -2.15 4.69 -12.52
C ARG A 171 -2.44 3.26 -12.07
N ASN A 172 -3.63 3.03 -11.51
CA ASN A 172 -4.09 1.70 -11.15
C ASN A 172 -4.20 0.80 -12.38
N ARG A 173 -4.85 1.25 -13.46
CA ARG A 173 -5.00 0.46 -14.71
C ARG A 173 -3.66 0.09 -15.34
N ALA A 174 -2.70 1.01 -15.33
CA ALA A 174 -1.34 0.76 -15.80
C ALA A 174 -0.58 -0.26 -14.92
N ASN A 175 -1.09 -0.56 -13.73
CA ASN A 175 -0.55 -1.51 -12.77
C ASN A 175 -1.56 -2.65 -12.52
N ASP A 176 -2.13 -3.23 -13.58
CA ASP A 176 -3.08 -4.36 -13.49
C ASP A 176 -4.31 -4.10 -12.58
N ASN A 177 -4.82 -2.86 -12.58
CA ASN A 177 -5.88 -2.36 -11.68
C ASN A 177 -5.58 -2.54 -10.19
N ILE A 178 -4.31 -2.64 -9.83
CA ILE A 178 -3.88 -2.69 -8.44
C ILE A 178 -3.60 -1.25 -7.98
N PRO A 179 -4.22 -0.80 -6.87
CA PRO A 179 -4.04 0.55 -6.33
C PRO A 179 -2.57 0.95 -6.15
N VAL A 180 -2.17 2.07 -6.76
CA VAL A 180 -0.82 2.65 -6.66
C VAL A 180 -0.88 3.97 -5.90
N MET A 181 0.13 4.24 -5.07
CA MET A 181 0.30 5.56 -4.47
C MET A 181 0.68 6.58 -5.55
N CYS A 182 -0.04 7.70 -5.58
CA CYS A 182 0.32 8.88 -6.34
C CYS A 182 0.95 9.91 -5.39
N THR A 183 2.14 10.42 -5.73
CA THR A 183 2.83 11.44 -4.92
C THR A 183 2.10 12.77 -4.97
N PHE A 184 2.39 13.67 -4.04
CA PHE A 184 1.92 15.06 -4.14
C PHE A 184 2.31 15.70 -5.48
N GLU A 185 3.57 15.53 -5.92
CA GLU A 185 4.08 16.03 -7.20
C GLU A 185 3.30 15.51 -8.41
N GLU A 186 3.04 14.20 -8.44
CA GLU A 186 2.24 13.56 -9.50
C GLU A 186 0.81 14.11 -9.51
N LEU A 187 0.20 14.28 -8.34
CA LEU A 187 -1.16 14.82 -8.21
C LEU A 187 -1.23 16.31 -8.60
N PHE A 188 -0.22 17.12 -8.28
CA PHE A 188 -0.15 18.50 -8.73
C PHE A 188 -0.18 18.58 -10.26
N SER A 189 0.76 17.86 -10.88
CA SER A 189 0.90 17.84 -12.33
C SER A 189 -0.38 17.37 -13.02
N ALA A 190 -1.05 16.37 -12.46
CA ALA A 190 -2.30 15.84 -13.00
C ALA A 190 -3.47 16.84 -12.94
N ILE A 191 -3.55 17.67 -11.90
CA ILE A 191 -4.70 18.55 -11.66
C ILE A 191 -4.50 19.91 -12.34
N TRP A 192 -3.30 20.49 -12.20
CA TRP A 192 -2.97 21.86 -12.62
C TRP A 192 -1.98 21.96 -13.78
N GLY A 193 -1.36 20.85 -14.21
CA GLY A 193 -0.38 20.86 -15.30
C GLY A 193 1.02 21.29 -14.84
N GLU A 194 1.75 22.05 -15.66
CA GLU A 194 3.12 22.51 -15.35
C GLU A 194 3.16 23.74 -14.42
N GLU A 195 2.03 24.18 -13.87
CA GLU A 195 1.98 25.32 -12.95
C GLU A 195 2.57 24.94 -11.59
N THR A 196 3.68 25.58 -11.21
CA THR A 196 4.52 25.19 -10.04
C THR A 196 4.14 25.86 -8.72
N ASN A 197 3.06 26.63 -8.66
CA ASN A 197 2.69 27.42 -7.48
C ASN A 197 1.59 26.78 -6.60
N HIS A 198 1.39 25.46 -6.70
CA HIS A 198 0.42 24.75 -5.87
C HIS A 198 1.07 24.09 -4.65
N THR A 199 0.31 23.97 -3.58
CA THR A 199 0.78 23.51 -2.26
C THR A 199 0.12 22.21 -1.83
N GLU A 200 0.79 21.43 -0.97
CA GLU A 200 0.22 20.17 -0.46
C GLU A 200 -1.15 20.39 0.22
N ALA A 201 -1.36 21.59 0.79
CA ALA A 201 -2.62 21.98 1.40
C ALA A 201 -3.80 21.98 0.39
N GLU A 202 -3.58 22.35 -0.87
CA GLU A 202 -4.63 22.35 -1.90
C GLU A 202 -5.02 20.93 -2.29
N VAL A 203 -4.03 20.04 -2.48
CA VAL A 203 -4.30 18.61 -2.70
C VAL A 203 -5.03 18.02 -1.48
N ASN A 204 -4.56 18.31 -0.28
CA ASN A 204 -5.21 17.85 0.96
C ASN A 204 -6.66 18.33 1.06
N HIS A 205 -6.96 19.55 0.63
CA HIS A 205 -8.32 20.08 0.58
C HIS A 205 -9.18 19.32 -0.44
N LEU A 206 -8.68 19.11 -1.67
CA LEU A 206 -9.37 18.30 -2.68
C LEU A 206 -9.66 16.88 -2.20
N ILE A 207 -8.68 16.24 -1.54
CA ILE A 207 -8.85 14.91 -0.95
C ILE A 207 -9.91 14.95 0.16
N TRP A 208 -9.89 15.97 1.02
CA TRP A 208 -10.88 16.12 2.08
C TRP A 208 -12.29 16.24 1.51
N GLU A 209 -12.49 17.06 0.47
CA GLU A 209 -13.78 17.22 -0.22
C GLU A 209 -14.22 15.93 -0.92
N LEU A 210 -13.29 15.24 -1.60
CA LEU A 210 -13.55 13.94 -2.20
C LEU A 210 -14.01 12.93 -1.14
N ARG A 211 -13.34 12.86 0.02
CA ARG A 211 -13.75 11.93 1.08
C ARG A 211 -15.16 12.17 1.57
N GLN A 212 -15.62 13.43 1.65
CA GLN A 212 -17.02 13.72 2.00
C GLN A 212 -18.01 13.10 1.01
N LYS A 213 -17.62 12.94 -0.26
CA LYS A 213 -18.47 12.42 -1.35
C LYS A 213 -18.35 10.91 -1.51
N LEU A 214 -17.13 10.38 -1.41
CA LEU A 214 -16.79 8.99 -1.69
C LEU A 214 -17.06 8.07 -0.50
N GLU A 215 -16.61 8.50 0.68
CA GLU A 215 -16.50 7.65 1.86
C GLU A 215 -17.83 7.59 2.61
N PRO A 216 -18.23 6.41 3.13
CA PRO A 216 -19.33 6.34 4.10
C PRO A 216 -19.01 7.13 5.38
N ASN A 217 -17.74 7.10 5.79
CA ASN A 217 -17.19 7.87 6.89
C ASN A 217 -15.86 8.53 6.46
N PRO A 218 -15.81 9.85 6.25
CA PRO A 218 -14.60 10.55 5.82
C PRO A 218 -13.41 10.46 6.78
N ARG A 219 -13.66 10.13 8.06
CA ARG A 219 -12.61 9.94 9.08
C ARG A 219 -11.97 8.56 9.04
N GLU A 220 -12.63 7.61 8.37
CA GLU A 220 -12.17 6.23 8.20
C GLU A 220 -12.16 5.92 6.69
N PRO A 221 -11.26 6.55 5.92
CA PRO A 221 -11.28 6.45 4.47
C PRO A 221 -10.93 5.04 3.98
N ARG A 222 -11.77 4.49 3.12
CA ARG A 222 -11.62 3.15 2.51
C ARG A 222 -11.31 3.22 1.01
N PHE A 223 -11.72 4.29 0.34
CA PHE A 223 -11.53 4.45 -1.10
C PHE A 223 -10.34 5.35 -1.44
N LEU A 224 -10.07 6.35 -0.61
CA LEU A 224 -9.02 7.33 -0.83
C LEU A 224 -8.08 7.35 0.38
N GLU A 225 -7.09 6.48 0.36
CA GLU A 225 -6.18 6.19 1.47
C GLU A 225 -5.03 7.20 1.53
N THR A 226 -4.66 7.64 2.74
CA THR A 226 -3.49 8.50 2.94
C THR A 226 -2.23 7.66 3.10
N VAL A 227 -1.22 7.90 2.26
CA VAL A 227 0.14 7.43 2.48
C VAL A 227 0.94 8.57 3.10
N ARG A 228 1.02 8.55 4.44
CA ARG A 228 1.53 9.68 5.25
C ARG A 228 2.88 10.20 4.74
N GLY A 229 2.95 11.51 4.49
CA GLY A 229 4.17 12.21 4.06
C GLY A 229 4.62 11.92 2.62
N LEU A 230 3.83 11.17 1.84
CA LEU A 230 4.17 10.79 0.47
C LEU A 230 3.06 11.12 -0.54
N GLY A 231 1.80 10.86 -0.19
CA GLY A 231 0.66 11.17 -1.06
C GLY A 231 -0.57 10.32 -0.76
N TYR A 232 -1.27 9.90 -1.82
CA TYR A 232 -2.59 9.27 -1.72
C TYR A 232 -2.71 8.04 -2.62
N ARG A 233 -3.60 7.13 -2.26
CA ARG A 233 -3.90 5.92 -3.06
C ARG A 233 -5.41 5.78 -3.24
N LEU A 234 -5.83 5.46 -4.46
CA LEU A 234 -7.24 5.27 -4.80
C LEU A 234 -7.53 3.78 -4.92
N VAL A 235 -8.48 3.27 -4.15
CA VAL A 235 -8.94 1.87 -4.22
C VAL A 235 -10.07 1.77 -5.24
N THR A 236 -9.75 1.23 -6.41
CA THR A 236 -10.70 1.01 -7.51
C THR A 236 -10.98 -0.47 -7.73
N ARG A 237 -11.89 -0.77 -8.65
CA ARG A 237 -12.32 -2.14 -8.96
C ARG A 237 -11.12 -3.09 -9.14
N PRO A 238 -11.00 -4.15 -8.32
CA PRO A 238 -9.93 -5.12 -8.50
C PRO A 238 -10.15 -5.94 -9.78
N LEU A 239 -9.07 -6.35 -10.44
CA LEU A 239 -9.14 -7.38 -11.48
C LEU A 239 -9.66 -8.67 -10.84
N ARG A 240 -10.75 -9.21 -11.39
CA ARG A 240 -11.12 -10.61 -11.15
C ARG A 240 -10.17 -11.47 -11.98
N LYS A 241 -9.23 -12.17 -11.33
CA LYS A 241 -8.55 -13.32 -11.91
C LYS A 241 -9.48 -14.53 -11.88
#